data_AF-A0A378B5C7-F1
#
_entry.id   AF-A0A378B5C7-F1
#
_cell.length_a   1.000
_cell.length_b   1.000
_cell.length_c   1.000
_cell.angle_alpha   90.00
_cell.angle_beta   90.00
_cell.angle_gamma   90.00
#
_symmetry.space_group_name_H-M   'P 1'
#
loop_
_entity.id
_entity.type
_entity.pdbx_description
1 polymer ?
#
loop_
_entity_poly.entity_id
_entity_poly.type
_entity_poly.pdbx_seq_one_letter_code
_entity_poly.pdbx_strand_id
1 'polypeptide(L)'
;MEPKWDLKTDWQIISEIATRMGYPMHYNNTQEIWDELRHLCPDFYGATYEKMGELGYVMWPCRDESDADQGTSYLFKEKFDTPERTGAVLHLRLGRGRSISLPMSTRWYCRRCARSAITRAVQ
;
A
#
# COMPACT_ATOMS: atom_id res chain seq x y z
N MET A 1 -4.71 -12.54 -22.22
CA MET A 1 -5.09 -13.97 -22.30
C MET A 1 -6.52 -14.02 -21.84
N GLU A 2 -7.42 -14.55 -22.66
CA GLU A 2 -8.83 -14.61 -22.30
C GLU A 2 -9.11 -15.77 -21.34
N PRO A 3 -10.01 -15.59 -20.37
CA PRO A 3 -10.39 -16.65 -19.44
C PRO A 3 -11.10 -17.79 -20.18
N LYS A 4 -10.84 -19.03 -19.76
CA LYS A 4 -11.44 -20.24 -20.35
C LYS A 4 -12.91 -20.46 -19.95
N TRP A 5 -13.35 -19.80 -18.89
CA TRP A 5 -14.69 -19.95 -18.31
C TRP A 5 -15.32 -18.57 -18.11
N ASP A 6 -16.60 -18.54 -17.73
CA ASP A 6 -17.30 -17.30 -17.34
C ASP A 6 -16.76 -16.79 -15.99
N LEU A 7 -15.57 -16.20 -16.04
CA LEU A 7 -14.91 -15.59 -14.90
C LEU A 7 -15.10 -14.08 -14.98
N LYS A 8 -15.57 -13.51 -13.88
CA LYS A 8 -15.56 -12.07 -13.64
C LYS A 8 -14.27 -11.68 -12.93
N THR A 9 -13.82 -10.46 -13.12
CA THR A 9 -12.71 -9.91 -12.32
C THR A 9 -13.18 -9.66 -10.88
N ASP A 10 -12.24 -9.61 -9.93
CA ASP A 10 -12.58 -9.38 -8.52
C ASP A 10 -13.38 -8.08 -8.31
N TRP A 11 -13.02 -7.00 -9.01
CA TRP A 11 -13.73 -5.73 -8.92
C TRP A 11 -15.14 -5.78 -9.49
N GLN A 12 -15.41 -6.58 -10.53
CA GLN A 12 -16.77 -6.80 -11.05
C GLN A 12 -17.64 -7.51 -10.02
N ILE A 13 -17.11 -8.54 -9.37
CA ILE A 13 -17.82 -9.30 -8.32
C ILE A 13 -18.17 -8.38 -7.15
N ILE A 14 -17.19 -7.60 -6.67
CA ILE A 14 -17.40 -6.65 -5.56
C ILE A 14 -18.43 -5.58 -5.93
N SER A 15 -18.37 -5.05 -7.14
CA SER A 15 -19.32 -4.04 -7.66
C SER A 15 -20.75 -4.58 -7.76
N GLU A 16 -20.91 -5.81 -8.21
CA GLU A 16 -22.22 -6.47 -8.29
C GLU A 16 -22.80 -6.77 -6.91
N ILE A 17 -21.98 -7.23 -5.96
CA ILE A 17 -22.39 -7.44 -4.57
C ILE A 17 -22.84 -6.10 -3.94
N ALA A 18 -22.06 -5.03 -4.11
CA ALA A 18 -22.41 -3.71 -3.58
C ALA A 18 -23.74 -3.19 -4.15
N THR A 19 -23.95 -3.37 -5.46
CA THR A 19 -25.20 -2.99 -6.13
C THR A 19 -26.40 -3.77 -5.58
N ARG A 20 -26.24 -5.08 -5.33
CA ARG A 20 -27.28 -5.90 -4.69
C ARG A 20 -27.55 -5.51 -3.22
N MET A 21 -26.56 -4.94 -2.54
CA MET A 21 -26.70 -4.40 -1.18
C MET A 21 -27.33 -2.99 -1.15
N GLY A 22 -27.61 -2.39 -2.30
CA GLY A 22 -28.26 -1.07 -2.41
C GLY A 22 -27.31 0.11 -2.67
N TYR A 23 -26.01 -0.13 -2.88
CA TYR A 23 -25.05 0.89 -3.29
C TYR A 23 -24.69 0.73 -4.78
N PRO A 24 -25.18 1.61 -5.68
CA PRO A 24 -24.95 1.44 -7.12
C PRO A 24 -23.48 1.70 -7.44
N MET A 25 -22.73 0.62 -7.72
CA MET A 25 -21.31 0.67 -8.06
C MET A 25 -21.08 -0.09 -9.35
N HIS A 26 -20.61 0.61 -10.38
CA HIS A 26 -20.34 0.04 -11.70
C HIS A 26 -19.16 0.74 -12.35
N TYR A 27 -18.21 -0.04 -12.85
CA TYR A 27 -17.03 0.44 -13.57
C TYR A 27 -16.88 -0.34 -14.87
N ASN A 28 -16.48 0.33 -15.95
CA ASN A 28 -16.29 -0.30 -17.25
C ASN A 28 -14.89 -0.92 -17.38
N ASN A 29 -13.90 -0.30 -16.75
CA ASN A 29 -12.50 -0.71 -16.83
C ASN A 29 -11.74 -0.40 -15.52
N THR A 30 -10.52 -0.92 -15.41
CA THR A 30 -9.68 -0.67 -14.22
C THR A 30 -9.12 0.74 -14.17
N GLN A 31 -9.06 1.45 -15.30
CA GLN A 31 -8.55 2.82 -15.37
C GLN A 31 -9.53 3.80 -14.70
N GLU A 32 -10.85 3.64 -14.87
CA GLU A 32 -11.87 4.43 -14.18
C GLU A 32 -11.75 4.29 -12.66
N ILE A 33 -11.56 3.06 -12.16
CA ILE A 33 -11.36 2.79 -10.73
C ILE A 33 -10.08 3.47 -10.24
N TRP A 34 -9.01 3.37 -11.02
CA TRP A 34 -7.73 3.98 -10.67
C TRP A 34 -7.81 5.51 -10.66
N ASP A 35 -8.46 6.09 -11.65
CA ASP A 35 -8.64 7.53 -11.77
C ASP A 35 -9.47 8.07 -10.60
N GLU A 36 -10.55 7.40 -10.20
CA GLU A 36 -11.28 7.75 -8.97
C GLU A 36 -10.36 7.72 -7.73
N LEU A 37 -9.59 6.64 -7.57
CA LEU A 37 -8.65 6.49 -6.45
C LEU A 37 -7.59 7.59 -6.44
N ARG A 38 -7.03 7.95 -7.60
CA ARG A 38 -6.00 9.00 -7.72
C ARG A 38 -6.53 10.36 -7.27
N HIS A 39 -7.78 10.69 -7.58
CA HIS A 39 -8.39 11.94 -7.13
C HIS A 39 -8.63 11.99 -5.61
N LEU A 40 -8.80 10.84 -4.96
CA LEU A 40 -8.98 10.75 -3.51
C LEU A 40 -7.66 10.71 -2.74
N CYS A 41 -6.59 10.23 -3.36
CA CYS A 41 -5.29 10.00 -2.74
C CYS A 41 -4.21 10.93 -3.32
N PRO A 42 -3.86 12.05 -2.64
CA PRO A 42 -2.89 13.02 -3.16
C PRO A 42 -1.51 12.43 -3.47
N ASP A 43 -1.08 11.40 -2.75
CA ASP A 43 0.22 10.75 -2.97
C ASP A 43 0.25 9.81 -4.19
N PHE A 44 -0.91 9.50 -4.78
CA PHE A 44 -1.03 8.69 -6.00
C PHE A 44 -1.51 9.50 -7.21
N TYR A 45 -1.80 10.80 -7.03
CA TYR A 45 -2.44 11.63 -8.05
C TYR A 45 -1.68 11.60 -9.38
N GLY A 46 -0.35 11.70 -9.33
CA GLY A 46 0.51 11.75 -10.51
C GLY A 46 0.75 10.41 -11.21
N ALA A 47 0.32 9.29 -10.62
CA ALA A 47 0.58 7.94 -11.13
C ALA A 47 -0.43 7.49 -12.19
N THR A 48 -0.49 8.19 -13.32
CA THR A 48 -1.40 7.86 -14.44
C THR A 48 -1.02 6.53 -15.13
N TYR A 49 -1.98 5.88 -15.77
CA TYR A 49 -1.72 4.68 -16.59
C TYR A 49 -0.73 4.94 -17.72
N GLU A 50 -0.78 6.14 -18.33
CA GLU A 50 0.15 6.60 -19.36
C GLU A 50 1.58 6.64 -18.82
N LYS A 51 1.79 7.33 -17.69
CA LYS A 51 3.10 7.45 -17.05
C LYS A 51 3.67 6.09 -16.62
N MET A 52 2.83 5.20 -16.08
CA MET A 52 3.25 3.83 -15.74
C MET A 52 3.59 2.99 -16.98
N GLY A 53 2.90 3.20 -18.11
CA GLY A 53 3.18 2.54 -19.38
C GLY A 53 4.51 2.98 -19.99
N GLU A 54 4.84 4.27 -19.92
CA GLU A 54 6.06 4.84 -20.50
C GLU A 54 7.31 4.62 -19.64
N LEU A 55 7.23 4.91 -18.34
CA LEU A 55 8.36 4.78 -17.41
C LEU A 55 8.57 3.32 -16.95
N GLY A 56 7.54 2.48 -17.09
CA GLY A 56 7.53 1.08 -16.65
C GLY A 56 7.46 0.88 -15.13
N TYR A 57 7.92 1.85 -14.34
CA TYR A 57 7.79 1.87 -12.88
C TYR A 57 7.57 3.29 -12.38
N VAL A 58 6.65 3.44 -11.43
CA VAL A 58 6.41 4.71 -10.72
C VAL A 58 6.28 4.37 -9.24
N MET A 59 7.23 4.84 -8.43
CA MET A 59 7.20 4.61 -6.98
C MET A 59 6.44 5.76 -6.31
N TRP A 60 5.41 5.43 -5.56
CA TRP A 60 4.72 6.42 -4.73
C TRP A 60 5.67 6.91 -3.61
N PRO A 61 5.53 8.16 -3.13
CA PRO A 61 4.61 9.20 -3.58
C PRO A 61 4.93 9.77 -4.98
N CYS A 62 3.88 10.01 -5.77
CA CYS A 62 3.90 10.73 -7.04
C CYS A 62 2.69 11.67 -7.06
N ARG A 63 2.95 12.98 -6.95
CA ARG A 63 1.94 14.00 -6.64
C ARG A 63 1.54 14.81 -7.85
N ASP A 64 2.42 14.93 -8.84
CA ASP A 64 2.16 15.71 -10.05
C ASP A 64 1.99 14.79 -11.25
N GLU A 65 1.00 15.09 -12.10
CA GLU A 65 0.81 14.37 -13.37
C GLU A 65 1.94 14.65 -14.38
N SER A 66 2.70 15.73 -14.18
CA SER A 66 3.84 16.09 -15.05
C SER A 66 4.90 14.99 -15.13
N ASP A 67 5.53 14.81 -16.29
CA ASP A 67 6.61 13.83 -16.50
C ASP A 67 7.88 14.11 -15.69
N ALA A 68 7.99 15.31 -15.12
CA ALA A 68 9.07 15.67 -14.22
C ALA A 68 9.00 14.90 -12.89
N ASP A 69 7.78 14.55 -12.44
CA ASP A 69 7.58 13.72 -11.26
C ASP A 69 7.51 12.24 -11.65
N GLN A 70 8.68 11.59 -11.63
CA GLN A 70 8.85 10.15 -11.87
C GLN A 70 8.60 9.30 -10.61
N GLY A 71 8.12 9.92 -9.53
CA GLY A 71 7.93 9.28 -8.24
C GLY A 71 9.17 9.30 -7.35
N THR A 72 9.00 8.79 -6.14
CA THR A 72 9.99 8.90 -5.06
C THR A 72 10.75 7.59 -4.88
N SER A 73 12.04 7.56 -5.21
CA SER A 73 12.86 6.32 -5.14
C SER A 73 13.12 5.80 -3.72
N TYR A 74 13.23 6.68 -2.73
CA TYR A 74 13.44 6.31 -1.33
C TYR A 74 12.78 7.35 -0.42
N LEU A 75 12.26 6.88 0.71
CA LEU A 75 11.54 7.71 1.66
C LEU A 75 12.49 8.37 2.68
N PHE A 76 11.98 9.40 3.37
CA PHE A 76 12.64 10.08 4.49
C PHE A 76 13.96 10.80 4.16
N LYS A 77 14.09 11.34 2.94
CA LYS A 77 15.25 12.16 2.55
C LYS A 77 15.43 13.40 3.45
N GLU A 78 14.33 14.02 3.86
CA GLU A 78 14.35 15.25 4.66
C GLU A 78 13.94 15.02 6.12
N LYS A 79 12.84 14.30 6.34
CA LYS A 79 12.26 14.07 7.66
C LYS A 79 11.53 12.73 7.72
N PHE A 80 11.32 12.23 8.92
CA PHE A 80 10.48 11.05 9.15
C PHE A 80 8.99 11.44 9.23
N ASP A 81 8.11 10.56 8.75
CA ASP A 81 6.65 10.75 8.83
C ASP A 81 6.07 10.39 10.22
N THR A 82 6.92 10.37 11.24
CA THR A 82 6.50 10.27 12.64
C THR A 82 5.94 11.61 13.10
N PRO A 83 5.00 11.63 14.07
CA PRO A 83 4.48 12.89 14.61
C PRO A 83 5.60 13.79 15.18
N GLU A 84 6.64 13.17 15.75
CA GLU A 84 7.82 13.85 16.29
C GLU A 84 8.88 14.19 15.21
N ARG A 85 8.66 13.78 13.95
CA ARG A 85 9.54 13.98 12.79
C ARG A 85 10.96 13.39 12.93
N THR A 86 11.18 12.57 13.94
CA THR A 86 12.44 11.91 14.26
C THR A 86 12.28 10.38 14.22
N GLY A 87 13.40 9.68 14.03
CA GLY A 87 13.44 8.22 14.12
C GLY A 87 13.24 7.77 15.56
N ALA A 88 12.18 7.01 15.83
CA ALA A 88 11.96 6.42 17.15
C ALA A 88 12.87 5.19 17.34
N VAL A 89 13.79 5.26 18.30
CA VAL A 89 14.61 4.12 18.71
C VAL A 89 13.99 3.50 19.96
N LEU A 90 13.35 2.34 19.81
CA LEU A 90 12.82 1.60 20.94
C LEU A 90 13.89 0.65 21.49
N HIS A 91 14.44 0.98 22.65
CA HIS A 91 15.31 0.07 23.38
C HIS A 91 14.50 -0.77 24.36
N LEU A 92 14.33 -2.07 24.07
CA LEU A 92 13.66 -3.01 24.97
C LEU A 92 14.65 -3.55 25.99
N ARG A 93 14.45 -3.21 27.27
CA ARG A 93 15.15 -3.86 28.38
C ARG A 93 14.53 -5.25 28.60
N LEU A 94 15.11 -6.27 27.97
CA LEU A 94 14.88 -7.64 28.38
C LEU A 94 15.61 -7.84 29.72
N GLY A 95 14.90 -8.35 30.74
CA GLY A 95 15.50 -8.65 32.03
C GLY A 95 16.78 -9.50 31.87
N ARG A 96 17.82 -9.15 32.64
CA ARG A 96 19.20 -9.69 32.60
C ARG A 96 20.12 -9.16 31.49
N GLY A 97 20.24 -7.83 31.39
CA GLY A 97 21.48 -7.18 30.93
C GLY A 97 21.91 -7.41 29.49
N ARG A 98 21.01 -7.86 28.60
CA ARG A 98 21.30 -8.00 27.16
C ARG A 98 20.42 -7.04 26.35
N SER A 99 21.10 -6.14 25.66
CA SER A 99 20.53 -5.13 24.76
C SER A 99 20.54 -5.65 23.32
N ILE A 100 19.39 -5.66 22.65
CA ILE A 100 19.29 -5.82 21.19
C ILE A 100 18.55 -4.60 20.66
N SER A 101 19.14 -3.89 19.71
CA SER A 101 18.53 -2.79 18.97
C SER A 101 17.80 -3.34 17.75
N LEU A 102 16.48 -3.19 17.68
CA LEU A 102 15.68 -3.54 16.51
C LEU A 102 15.07 -2.28 15.90
N PRO A 103 15.19 -2.05 14.58
CA PRO A 103 14.49 -0.97 13.90
C PRO A 103 12.98 -1.22 13.89
N MET A 104 12.19 -0.18 14.11
CA MET A 104 10.74 -0.26 14.33
C MET A 104 9.91 -0.53 13.05
N SER A 105 10.56 -0.79 11.90
CA SER A 105 9.88 -1.07 10.62
C SER A 105 9.05 -2.35 10.66
N THR A 106 9.28 -3.23 11.64
CA THR A 106 8.54 -4.51 11.79
C THR A 106 7.17 -4.35 12.44
N ARG A 107 6.75 -3.14 12.83
CA ARG A 107 5.43 -2.92 13.48
C ARG A 107 4.26 -2.81 12.50
N TRP A 108 4.55 -2.72 11.20
CA TRP A 108 3.55 -2.70 10.13
C TRP A 108 3.00 -4.09 9.76
N TYR A 109 3.64 -5.17 10.20
CA TYR A 109 3.09 -6.51 10.00
C TYR A 109 1.97 -6.77 11.02
N CYS A 110 0.76 -6.39 10.64
CA CYS A 110 -0.54 -6.92 11.08
C CYS A 110 -0.60 -7.45 12.52
N ARG A 111 -1.25 -6.72 13.44
CA ARG A 111 -1.60 -7.18 14.80
C ARG A 111 -2.36 -8.54 14.83
N ARG A 112 -2.77 -9.07 13.67
CA ARG A 112 -3.43 -10.36 13.50
C ARG A 112 -2.48 -11.51 13.09
N CYS A 113 -1.27 -11.25 12.58
CA CYS A 113 -0.27 -12.30 12.25
C CYS A 113 0.62 -12.69 13.45
N ALA A 114 0.76 -11.84 14.47
CA ALA A 114 1.65 -12.10 15.61
C ALA A 114 1.23 -13.27 16.51
N ARG A 115 -0.03 -13.76 16.42
CA ARG A 115 -0.47 -14.97 17.15
C ARG A 115 -0.05 -16.29 16.49
N SER A 116 0.30 -16.30 15.20
CA SER A 116 0.64 -17.55 14.49
C SER A 116 2.14 -17.86 14.53
N ALA A 117 3.00 -16.86 14.73
CA ALA A 117 4.46 -17.04 14.76
C ALA A 117 4.98 -17.60 16.10
N ILE A 118 4.23 -17.49 17.20
CA ILE A 118 4.65 -17.99 18.51
C ILE A 118 4.47 -19.52 18.62
N THR A 119 3.57 -20.13 17.85
CA THR A 119 3.32 -21.58 17.90
C THR A 119 4.29 -22.41 17.05
N ARG A 120 5.21 -21.80 16.29
CA ARG A 120 6.25 -22.52 15.53
C ARG A 120 7.65 -22.46 16.14
N ALA A 121 7.80 -21.90 17.33
CA ALA A 121 9.08 -21.81 18.05
C ALA A 121 9.11 -22.65 19.34
N VAL A 122 8.18 -23.62 19.48
CA VAL A 122 8.13 -24.58 20.60
C VAL A 122 8.02 -26.04 20.09
N GLN A 123 8.48 -26.31 18.87
CA GLN A 123 8.81 -27.66 18.41
C GLN A 123 10.16 -27.63 17.70
#